data_AF-A0A8S4QYD9-F1
#
_entry.id   AF-A0A8S4QYD9-F1
#
_cell.length_a   1.000
_cell.length_b   1.000
_cell.length_c   1.000
_cell.angle_alpha   90.00
_cell.angle_beta   90.00
_cell.angle_gamma   90.00
#
_symmetry.space_group_name_H-M   'P 1'
#
loop_
_entity.id
_entity.type
_entity.pdbx_description
1 polymer ?
#
loop_
_entity_poly.entity_id
_entity_poly.type
_entity_poly.pdbx_seq_one_letter_code
_entity_poly.pdbx_strand_id
1 'polypeptide(L)'
;MDRANRKYILTQGPLAFTVGHFWLMVWEQNSRAILMLNKIIEKNEKKCHWYWPHGIGEDEKFVLSDVKLTIEQISEEDCSYYTTRVF
;
A
#
# COMPACT_ATOMS: atom_id res chain seq x y z
N MET A 1 30.76 -13.10 7.13
CA MET A 1 29.58 -13.08 6.25
C MET A 1 29.28 -11.63 5.95
N ASP A 2 29.49 -11.20 4.70
CA ASP A 2 29.15 -9.85 4.28
C ASP A 2 27.63 -9.66 4.41
N ARG A 3 27.23 -8.73 5.27
CA ARG A 3 25.83 -8.36 5.41
C ARG A 3 25.46 -7.51 4.20
N ALA A 4 24.35 -7.85 3.54
CA ALA A 4 23.89 -7.15 2.35
C ALA A 4 23.44 -5.68 2.58
N ASN A 5 23.66 -5.11 3.77
CA ASN A 5 23.30 -3.75 4.21
C ASN A 5 21.93 -3.25 3.72
N ARG A 6 20.92 -4.14 3.75
CA ARG A 6 19.54 -3.86 3.36
C ARG A 6 18.63 -3.86 4.59
N LYS A 7 17.67 -2.94 4.62
CA LYS A 7 16.67 -2.81 5.68
C LYS A 7 15.29 -2.99 5.07
N TYR A 8 14.40 -3.66 5.80
CA TYR A 8 13.04 -3.95 5.39
C TYR A 8 12.11 -3.74 6.58
N ILE A 9 10.89 -3.27 6.30
CA ILE A 9 9.79 -3.27 7.25
C ILE A 9 8.85 -4.39 6.80
N LEU A 10 8.63 -5.37 7.67
CA LEU A 10 7.61 -6.39 7.46
C LEU A 10 6.39 -6.01 8.30
N THR A 11 5.21 -6.08 7.69
CA THR A 11 3.94 -5.77 8.36
C THR A 11 2.83 -6.67 7.81
N GLN A 12 1.75 -6.78 8.56
CA GLN A 12 0.54 -7.48 8.11
C GLN A 12 -0.18 -6.69 7.02
N GLY A 13 -1.02 -7.38 6.23
CA GLY A 13 -1.98 -6.70 5.38
C GLY A 13 -2.88 -5.78 6.22
N PRO A 14 -3.07 -4.50 5.84
CA PRO A 14 -3.87 -3.58 6.64
C PRO A 14 -5.28 -4.12 6.94
N LEU A 15 -5.75 -3.88 8.16
CA LEU A 15 -7.15 -4.04 8.54
C LEU A 15 -7.92 -2.76 8.19
N ALA A 16 -9.25 -2.82 8.15
CA ALA A 16 -10.10 -1.67 7.80
C ALA A 16 -9.75 -0.40 8.60
N PHE A 17 -9.51 -0.55 9.90
CA PHE A 17 -9.21 0.55 10.82
C PHE A 17 -7.72 0.87 10.95
N THR A 18 -6.83 0.17 10.22
CA THR A 18 -5.38 0.42 10.26
C THR A 18 -4.81 0.88 8.92
N VAL A 19 -5.65 1.19 7.93
CA VAL A 19 -5.21 1.71 6.64
C VAL A 19 -4.51 3.06 6.80
N GLY A 20 -5.06 3.98 7.61
CA GLY A 20 -4.43 5.25 7.95
C GLY A 20 -3.04 5.06 8.57
N HIS A 21 -2.96 4.23 9.61
CA HIS A 21 -1.69 3.90 10.27
C HIS A 21 -0.65 3.28 9.33
N PHE A 22 -1.07 2.47 8.37
CA PHE A 22 -0.16 1.90 7.37
C PHE A 22 0.50 2.98 6.52
N TRP A 23 -0.28 3.93 5.99
CA TRP A 23 0.27 5.04 5.21
C TRP A 23 1.07 6.02 6.06
N LEU A 24 0.67 6.23 7.31
CA LEU A 24 1.45 7.02 8.25
C LEU A 24 2.84 6.41 8.47
N MET A 25 2.93 5.08 8.66
CA MET A 25 4.21 4.38 8.75
C MET A 25 5.05 4.54 7.48
N VAL A 26 4.46 4.44 6.28
CA VAL A 26 5.17 4.63 5.01
C VAL A 26 5.77 6.04 4.93
N TRP A 27 4.98 7.05 5.30
CA TRP A 27 5.40 8.45 5.32
C TRP A 27 6.51 8.72 6.35
N GLU A 28 6.30 8.34 7.62
CA GLU A 28 7.24 8.58 8.72
C GLU A 28 8.59 7.88 8.52
N GLN A 29 8.58 6.69 7.91
CA GLN A 29 9.81 5.93 7.63
C GLN A 29 10.44 6.32 6.28
N ASN A 30 9.88 7.30 5.56
CA ASN A 30 10.32 7.73 4.24
C ASN A 30 10.51 6.54 3.27
N SER A 31 9.54 5.62 3.28
CA SER A 31 9.59 4.39 2.49
C SER A 31 9.17 4.69 1.05
N ARG A 32 10.06 4.39 0.09
CA ARG A 32 9.82 4.67 -1.33
C ARG A 32 8.90 3.67 -2.03
N ALA A 33 8.79 2.44 -1.52
CA ALA A 33 8.07 1.37 -2.20
C ALA A 33 7.39 0.43 -1.20
N ILE A 34 6.24 -0.08 -1.61
CA ILE A 34 5.45 -1.09 -0.91
C ILE A 34 5.44 -2.35 -1.79
N LEU A 35 5.79 -3.51 -1.21
CA LEU A 35 5.64 -4.80 -1.88
C LEU A 35 4.47 -5.57 -1.26
N MET A 36 3.38 -5.72 -2.01
CA MET A 36 2.23 -6.53 -1.63
C MET A 36 2.36 -7.92 -2.26
N LEU A 37 2.39 -8.96 -1.42
CA LEU A 37 2.63 -10.35 -1.86
C LEU A 37 1.38 -11.23 -1.82
N ASN A 38 0.24 -10.70 -1.34
CA ASN A 38 -1.03 -11.42 -1.25
C ASN A 38 -2.13 -10.69 -2.03
N LYS A 39 -3.19 -11.40 -2.40
CA LYS A 39 -4.42 -10.79 -2.93
C LYS A 39 -5.30 -10.26 -1.78
N ILE A 40 -6.22 -9.35 -2.09
CA ILE A 40 -7.23 -8.86 -1.14
C ILE A 40 -8.09 -10.02 -0.61
N ILE A 41 -8.50 -10.92 -1.51
CA ILE A 41 -9.26 -12.14 -1.19
C ILE A 41 -8.46 -13.35 -1.69
N GLU A 42 -8.27 -14.34 -0.82
CA GLU A 42 -7.68 -15.63 -1.15
C GLU A 42 -8.54 -16.73 -0.55
N LYS A 43 -8.87 -17.77 -1.33
CA LYS A 43 -9.72 -18.89 -0.88
C LYS A 43 -11.04 -18.42 -0.23
N ASN A 44 -11.66 -17.37 -0.79
CA ASN A 44 -12.87 -16.71 -0.28
C ASN A 44 -12.74 -16.02 1.10
N GLU A 45 -11.52 -15.84 1.60
CA GLU A 45 -11.27 -15.09 2.83
C GLU A 45 -10.58 -13.75 2.53
N LYS A 46 -11.03 -12.68 3.20
CA LYS A 46 -10.38 -11.36 3.13
C LYS A 46 -9.05 -11.42 3.89
N LYS A 47 -7.93 -11.37 3.16
CA LYS A 47 -6.56 -11.39 3.73
C LYS A 47 -6.01 -10.00 3.99
N CYS A 48 -6.50 -9.01 3.26
CA CYS A 48 -6.04 -7.63 3.37
C CYS A 48 -7.21 -6.69 3.07
N HIS A 49 -7.28 -5.56 3.75
CA HIS A 49 -8.19 -4.49 3.37
C HIS A 49 -7.65 -3.78 2.12
N TRP A 50 -8.55 -3.32 1.26
CA TRP A 50 -8.14 -2.43 0.17
C TRP A 50 -7.60 -1.14 0.78
N TYR A 51 -6.33 -0.83 0.53
CA TYR A 51 -5.64 0.25 1.23
C TYR A 51 -5.12 1.35 0.30
N TRP A 52 -5.49 1.35 -0.98
CA TRP A 52 -5.10 2.37 -1.96
C TRP A 52 -6.33 2.93 -2.68
N PRO A 53 -6.21 4.03 -3.46
CA PRO A 53 -7.31 4.57 -4.26
C PRO A 53 -8.03 3.53 -5.13
N HIS A 54 -9.32 3.77 -5.44
CA HIS A 54 -10.10 2.91 -6.34
C HIS A 54 -9.96 3.31 -7.82
N GLY A 55 -9.36 4.46 -8.09
CA GLY A 55 -9.10 4.97 -9.44
C GLY A 55 -7.88 5.88 -9.48
N ILE A 56 -7.59 6.37 -10.68
CA ILE A 56 -6.43 7.22 -10.99
C ILE A 56 -6.85 8.69 -10.97
N GLY A 57 -5.97 9.55 -10.46
CA GLY A 57 -6.13 11.01 -10.48
C GLY A 57 -6.74 11.61 -9.21
N GLU A 58 -6.73 12.94 -9.15
CA GLU A 58 -7.15 13.71 -7.98
C GLU A 58 -8.60 13.46 -7.55
N ASP A 59 -9.51 13.20 -8.50
CA ASP A 59 -10.94 12.98 -8.20
C ASP A 59 -11.19 11.69 -7.41
N GLU A 60 -10.30 10.70 -7.56
CA GLU A 60 -10.37 9.39 -6.89
C GLU A 60 -9.42 9.31 -5.68
N LYS A 61 -8.91 10.47 -5.21
CA LYS A 61 -7.97 10.53 -4.10
C LYS A 61 -8.53 9.89 -2.83
N PHE A 62 -7.67 9.15 -2.16
CA PHE A 62 -8.00 8.43 -0.96
C PHE A 62 -7.60 9.25 0.27
N VAL A 63 -8.60 9.83 0.94
CA VAL A 63 -8.42 10.73 2.09
C VAL A 63 -8.45 9.93 3.40
N LEU A 64 -7.36 10.00 4.15
CA LEU A 64 -7.16 9.35 5.44
C LEU A 64 -7.18 10.41 6.55
N SER A 65 -8.39 10.81 6.95
CA SER A 65 -8.60 11.94 7.86
C SER A 65 -8.04 11.73 9.27
N ASP A 66 -7.96 10.47 9.73
CA ASP A 66 -7.41 10.07 11.03
C ASP A 66 -5.91 10.40 11.16
N VAL A 67 -5.16 10.30 10.07
CA VAL A 67 -3.72 10.58 10.00
C VAL A 67 -3.37 11.83 9.18
N LYS A 68 -4.39 12.55 8.67
CA LYS A 68 -4.25 13.75 7.84
C LYS A 68 -3.40 13.54 6.59
N LEU A 69 -3.54 12.37 5.96
CA LEU A 69 -2.88 12.04 4.69
C LEU A 69 -3.91 11.94 3.57
N THR A 70 -3.46 12.25 2.36
CA THR A 70 -4.23 12.05 1.12
C THR A 70 -3.33 11.31 0.15
N ILE A 71 -3.83 10.20 -0.40
CA ILE A 71 -3.11 9.38 -1.36
C ILE A 71 -3.78 9.53 -2.72
N GLU A 72 -3.01 9.89 -3.73
CA GLU A 72 -3.45 9.87 -5.13
C GLU A 72 -2.82 8.68 -5.81
N GLN A 73 -3.50 8.06 -6.77
CA GLN A 73 -2.87 7.09 -7.66
C GLN A 73 -2.63 7.79 -9.00
N ILE A 74 -1.38 7.90 -9.40
CA ILE A 74 -0.95 8.64 -10.60
C ILE A 74 -1.04 7.74 -11.84
N SER A 75 -0.68 6.47 -11.71
CA SER A 75 -0.74 5.51 -12.81
C SER A 75 -0.84 4.07 -12.33
N GLU A 76 -1.27 3.19 -13.22
CA GLU A 76 -1.33 1.75 -13.04
C GLU A 76 -0.80 1.06 -14.31
N GLU A 77 0.06 0.07 -14.12
CA GLU A 77 0.55 -0.79 -15.19
C GLU A 77 0.33 -2.25 -14.79
N ASP A 78 -0.56 -2.92 -15.51
CA ASP A 78 -0.81 -4.35 -15.36
C ASP A 78 0.19 -5.15 -16.20
N CYS A 79 0.99 -5.96 -15.51
CA CYS A 79 1.87 -6.95 -16.12
C CYS A 79 1.28 -8.36 -15.94
N SER A 80 1.89 -9.37 -16.57
CA SER A 80 1.33 -10.73 -16.58
C SER A 80 1.16 -11.37 -15.19
N TYR A 81 2.02 -11.02 -14.22
CA TYR A 81 2.06 -11.65 -12.90
C TYR A 81 2.06 -10.66 -11.73
N TYR A 82 2.08 -9.36 -12.02
CA TYR A 82 2.10 -8.30 -11.02
C TYR A 82 1.49 -7.02 -11.63
N THR A 83 1.09 -6.11 -10.76
CA THR A 83 0.64 -4.77 -11.15
C THR A 83 1.53 -3.76 -10.44
N THR A 84 2.00 -2.75 -11.17
CA THR A 84 2.70 -1.60 -10.58
C THR A 84 1.76 -0.42 -10.49
N ARG A 85 1.77 0.27 -9.35
CA ARG A 85 1.02 1.51 -9.12
C ARG A 85 2.00 2.59 -8.70
N VAL A 86 1.80 3.79 -9.22
CA VAL A 86 2.49 4.99 -8.76
C VAL A 86 1.50 5.78 -7.91
N PHE A 87 1.93 6.12 -6.70
CA PHE A 87 1.19 6.93 -5.73
C PHE A 87 1.91 8.26 -5.51
#